data_AF-A0A968IE02-F1
#
_entry.id   AF-A0A968IE02-F1
#
_cell.length_a   1.000
_cell.length_b   1.000
_cell.length_c   1.000
_cell.angle_alpha   90.00
_cell.angle_beta   90.00
_cell.angle_gamma   90.00
#
_symmetry.space_group_name_H-M   'P 1'
#
loop_
_entity.id
_entity.type
_entity.pdbx_description
1 polymer ?
#
loop_
_entity_poly.entity_id
_entity_poly.type
_entity_poly.pdbx_seq_one_letter_code
_entity_poly.pdbx_strand_id
1 'polypeptide(L)'
;MSLTAVAPYRLKIGEVAARSSLPVKTIRYYEELGLLAPSVQRTESGYRLFDESVFNRLAFIKRSQSLGLSLSEIQKILAVRDAGKLPCGVVKELLVHKLEAIQEQIKALEILQFELQGILSGWQDSPNHEKIAQTICPNIQLELGNLGAKLAKT
;
A
#
# COMPACT_ATOMS: atom_id res chain seq x y z
N MET A 1 12.73 37.81 17.30
CA MET A 1 13.87 36.93 17.62
C MET A 1 13.31 35.71 18.34
N SER A 2 12.91 34.66 17.61
CA SER A 2 12.31 33.46 18.21
C SER A 2 13.39 32.40 18.44
N LEU A 3 13.61 32.07 19.70
CA LEU A 3 14.39 30.91 20.14
C LEU A 3 13.57 29.65 19.85
N THR A 4 13.73 29.04 18.68
CA THR A 4 13.33 27.63 18.48
C THR A 4 14.30 26.77 19.26
N ALA A 5 13.91 26.34 20.47
CA ALA A 5 14.63 25.31 21.20
C ALA A 5 14.66 24.05 20.34
N VAL A 6 15.82 23.76 19.73
CA VAL A 6 16.03 22.51 18.99
C VAL A 6 15.95 21.39 20.00
N ALA A 7 15.01 20.46 19.82
CA ALA A 7 14.89 19.30 20.68
C ALA A 7 16.21 18.52 20.67
N PRO A 8 16.76 18.14 21.83
CA PRO A 8 18.09 17.58 21.88
C PRO A 8 18.09 16.15 21.33
N TYR A 9 18.94 15.90 20.33
CA TYR A 9 19.17 14.56 19.78
C TYR A 9 19.91 13.69 20.80
N ARG A 10 19.18 12.85 21.54
CA ARG A 10 19.74 12.03 22.63
C ARG A 10 19.43 10.53 22.49
N LEU A 11 18.39 10.20 21.72
CA LEU A 11 17.90 8.82 21.63
C LEU A 11 18.76 8.04 20.65
N LYS A 12 19.24 6.86 21.05
CA LYS A 12 19.92 5.92 20.13
C LYS A 12 18.90 5.10 19.36
N ILE A 13 19.28 4.60 18.19
CA ILE A 13 18.38 3.80 17.34
C ILE A 13 17.77 2.58 18.04
N GLY A 14 18.50 1.95 18.98
CA GLY A 14 17.99 0.83 19.77
C GLY A 14 16.87 1.23 20.73
N GLU A 15 16.96 2.44 21.30
CA GLU A 15 15.90 2.99 22.16
C GLU A 15 14.67 3.37 21.34
N VAL A 16 14.87 4.00 20.17
CA VAL A 16 13.78 4.30 19.24
C VAL A 16 13.09 3.02 18.78
N ALA A 17 13.86 1.96 18.46
CA ALA A 17 13.32 0.66 18.09
C ALA A 17 12.46 0.05 19.21
N ALA A 18 12.95 0.04 20.45
CA ALA A 18 12.21 -0.47 21.60
C ALA A 18 10.90 0.29 21.82
N ARG A 19 10.95 1.63 21.83
CA ARG A 19 9.80 2.50 22.11
C ARG A 19 8.78 2.55 20.99
N SER A 20 9.20 2.46 19.73
CA SER A 20 8.31 2.46 18.57
C SER A 20 7.80 1.06 18.19
N SER A 21 8.34 0.01 18.82
CA SER A 21 8.12 -1.39 18.45
C SER A 21 8.42 -1.69 16.97
N LEU A 22 9.35 -0.94 16.37
CA LEU A 22 9.83 -1.16 15.01
C LEU A 22 11.21 -1.82 15.04
N PRO A 23 11.49 -2.77 14.14
CA PRO A 23 12.84 -3.31 13.99
C PRO A 23 13.85 -2.19 13.67
N VAL A 24 15.06 -2.27 14.24
CA VAL A 24 16.16 -1.35 13.93
C VAL A 24 16.39 -1.24 12.41
N LYS A 25 16.29 -2.37 11.69
CA LYS A 25 16.43 -2.41 10.22
C LYS A 25 15.41 -1.52 9.52
N THR A 26 14.16 -1.50 9.98
CA THR A 26 13.10 -0.65 9.44
C THR A 26 13.39 0.84 9.68
N ILE A 27 13.85 1.19 10.88
CA ILE A 27 14.21 2.58 11.21
C ILE A 27 15.40 3.05 10.34
N ARG A 28 16.42 2.20 10.16
CA ARG A 28 17.54 2.48 9.24
C ARG A 28 17.07 2.70 7.81
N TYR A 29 16.18 1.83 7.33
CA TYR A 29 15.63 1.94 5.99
C TYR A 29 14.85 3.26 5.80
N TYR A 30 14.05 3.67 6.78
CA TYR A 30 13.35 4.95 6.71
C TYR A 30 14.29 6.16 6.74
N GLU A 31 15.37 6.11 7.54
CA GLU A 31 16.41 7.14 7.53
C GLU A 31 17.13 7.21 6.18
N GLU A 32 17.51 6.06 5.60
CA GLU A 32 18.21 6.00 4.30
C GLU A 32 17.37 6.60 3.17
N LEU A 33 16.04 6.47 3.25
CA LEU A 33 15.09 7.12 2.35
C LEU A 33 14.83 8.60 2.69
N GLY A 34 15.49 9.15 3.71
CA GLY A 34 15.32 10.52 4.18
C GLY A 34 14.01 10.78 4.93
N LEU A 35 13.21 9.74 5.21
CA LEU A 35 11.88 9.87 5.81
C LEU A 35 11.93 10.25 7.29
N LEU A 36 13.11 10.23 7.93
CA LEU A 36 13.26 10.58 9.35
C LEU A 36 13.94 11.93 9.57
N ALA A 37 14.46 12.59 8.54
CA ALA A 37 14.92 13.98 8.68
C ALA A 37 13.71 14.89 8.97
N PRO A 38 13.81 15.93 9.82
CA PRO A 38 14.97 16.37 10.58
C PRO A 38 15.10 15.68 11.96
N SER A 39 14.25 14.71 12.31
CA SER A 39 14.25 14.04 13.63
C SER A 39 15.45 13.12 13.90
N VAL A 40 16.39 13.03 12.95
CA VAL A 40 17.63 12.27 13.04
C VAL A 40 18.83 13.13 12.67
N GLN A 41 19.91 13.02 13.44
CA GLN A 41 21.23 13.57 13.13
C GLN A 41 22.31 12.53 13.35
N ARG A 42 23.47 12.78 12.74
CA ARG A 42 24.68 11.99 12.98
C ARG A 42 25.64 12.77 13.86
N THR A 43 26.24 12.11 14.84
CA THR A 43 27.37 12.66 15.60
C THR A 43 28.61 12.73 14.72
N GLU A 44 29.62 13.49 15.15
CA GLU A 44 30.94 13.52 14.50
C GLU A 44 31.57 12.12 14.40
N SER A 45 31.31 11.27 15.39
CA SER A 45 31.72 9.86 15.43
C SER A 45 30.82 8.91 14.61
N GLY A 46 29.82 9.42 13.90
CA GLY A 46 28.98 8.66 12.97
C GLY A 46 27.78 7.93 13.59
N TYR A 47 27.50 8.09 14.88
CA TYR A 47 26.33 7.51 15.54
C TYR A 47 25.06 8.27 15.18
N ARG A 48 23.94 7.54 15.04
CA ARG A 48 22.61 8.12 14.82
C ARG A 48 21.99 8.51 16.16
N LEU A 49 21.61 9.76 16.27
CA LEU A 49 20.85 10.29 17.39
C LEU A 49 19.53 10.85 16.89
N PHE A 50 18.47 10.58 17.64
CA PHE A 50 17.13 11.01 17.34
C PHE A 50 16.62 11.95 18.44
N ASP A 51 15.76 12.88 18.04
CA ASP A 51 14.95 13.64 18.97
C ASP A 51 13.57 12.95 19.17
N GLU A 52 12.78 13.43 20.13
CA GLU A 52 11.46 12.85 20.45
C GLU A 52 10.43 12.97 19.31
N SER A 53 10.62 13.90 18.36
CA SER A 53 9.69 14.07 17.24
C SER A 53 9.69 12.88 16.28
N VAL A 54 10.74 12.04 16.33
CA VAL A 54 10.83 10.80 15.54
C VAL A 54 9.62 9.89 15.75
N PHE A 55 9.06 9.84 16.96
CA PHE A 55 7.93 8.94 17.25
C PHE A 55 6.65 9.37 16.54
N ASN A 56 6.38 10.67 16.48
CA ASN A 56 5.24 11.19 15.72
C ASN A 56 5.42 10.87 14.23
N ARG A 57 6.64 11.04 13.72
CA ARG A 57 6.98 10.76 12.32
C ARG A 57 6.84 9.28 11.97
N LEU A 58 7.33 8.38 12.84
CA LEU A 58 7.18 6.94 12.69
C LEU A 58 5.71 6.50 12.74
N ALA A 59 4.91 7.08 13.65
CA ALA A 59 3.48 6.81 13.72
C ALA A 59 2.76 7.25 12.44
N PHE A 60 3.11 8.41 11.89
CA PHE A 60 2.59 8.91 10.63
C PHE A 60 2.93 7.99 9.45
N ILE A 61 4.19 7.57 9.33
CA ILE A 61 4.64 6.64 8.27
C ILE A 61 3.87 5.32 8.37
N LYS A 62 3.79 4.73 9.57
CA LYS A 62 3.08 3.45 9.79
C LYS A 62 1.60 3.55 9.43
N ARG A 63 0.92 4.62 9.86
CA ARG A 63 -0.49 4.83 9.52
C ARG A 63 -0.69 5.03 8.02
N SER A 64 0.16 5.82 7.38
CA SER A 64 0.09 6.08 5.94
C SER A 64 0.27 4.79 5.12
N GLN A 65 1.24 3.95 5.48
CA GLN A 65 1.41 2.63 4.84
C GLN A 65 0.20 1.72 5.04
N SER A 66 -0.43 1.72 6.22
CA SER A 66 -1.66 0.94 6.46
C SER A 66 -2.84 1.39 5.60
N LEU A 67 -2.79 2.61 5.05
CA LEU A 67 -3.78 3.15 4.12
C LEU A 67 -3.39 2.91 2.65
N GLY A 68 -2.34 2.14 2.39
CA GLY A 68 -1.88 1.83 1.04
C GLY A 68 -1.04 2.93 0.37
N LEU A 69 -0.58 3.92 1.14
CA LEU A 69 0.39 4.90 0.64
C LEU A 69 1.78 4.29 0.55
N SER A 70 2.45 4.52 -0.58
CA SER A 70 3.83 4.10 -0.80
C SER A 70 4.81 5.01 -0.04
N LEU A 71 6.05 4.54 0.17
CA LEU A 71 7.07 5.35 0.82
C LEU A 71 7.42 6.61 0.02
N SER A 72 7.32 6.58 -1.30
CA SER A 72 7.55 7.76 -2.15
C SER A 72 6.41 8.78 -2.03
N GLU A 73 5.16 8.35 -1.90
CA GLU A 73 4.02 9.22 -1.61
C GLU A 73 4.16 9.85 -0.22
N ILE A 74 4.56 9.07 0.78
CA ILE A 74 4.83 9.55 2.14
C ILE A 74 5.96 10.58 2.15
N GLN A 75 7.02 10.38 1.36
CA GLN A 75 8.11 11.35 1.23
C GLN A 75 7.60 12.71 0.73
N LYS A 76 6.69 12.73 -0.26
CA LYS A 76 6.09 13.98 -0.75
C LYS A 76 5.30 14.72 0.34
N ILE A 77 4.53 13.97 1.13
CA ILE A 77 3.77 14.54 2.26
C ILE A 77 4.72 15.14 3.30
N LEU A 78 5.76 14.40 3.65
CA LEU A 78 6.74 14.82 4.64
C LEU A 78 7.53 16.05 4.18
N ALA A 79 7.88 16.14 2.89
CA ALA A 79 8.55 17.32 2.34
C ALA A 79 7.74 18.62 2.52
N VAL A 80 6.41 18.55 2.34
CA VAL A 80 5.53 19.72 2.58
C VAL A 80 5.51 20.08 4.06
N ARG A 81 5.47 19.08 4.96
CA ARG A 81 5.54 19.30 6.40
C ARG A 81 6.87 19.93 6.83
N ASP A 82 7.97 19.45 6.27
CA ASP A 82 9.32 19.91 6.60
C ASP A 82 9.58 21.33 6.09
N ALA A 83 8.86 21.76 5.05
CA ALA A 83 8.79 23.16 4.61
C ALA A 83 7.92 24.06 5.51
N GLY A 84 7.44 23.54 6.65
CA GLY A 84 6.63 24.29 7.62
C GLY A 84 5.15 24.44 7.25
N LYS A 85 4.66 23.70 6.24
CA LYS A 85 3.27 23.78 5.77
C LYS A 85 2.45 22.58 6.26
N LEU A 86 1.12 22.74 6.34
CA LEU A 86 0.22 21.62 6.60
C LEU A 86 0.01 20.81 5.30
N PRO A 87 0.33 19.51 5.27
CA PRO A 87 0.23 18.70 4.06
C PRO A 87 -1.19 18.15 3.79
N CYS A 88 -2.21 18.66 4.47
CA CYS A 88 -3.58 18.11 4.44
C CYS A 88 -4.15 17.99 3.02
N GLY A 89 -3.86 18.95 2.13
CA GLY A 89 -4.29 18.91 0.74
C GLY A 89 -3.69 17.73 -0.03
N VAL A 90 -2.36 17.58 0.05
CA VAL A 90 -1.62 16.49 -0.59
C VAL A 90 -2.07 15.12 -0.05
N VAL A 91 -2.27 15.02 1.26
CA VAL A 91 -2.79 13.80 1.89
C VAL A 91 -4.18 13.46 1.35
N LYS A 92 -5.09 14.43 1.30
CA LYS A 92 -6.45 14.23 0.82
C LYS A 92 -6.47 13.73 -0.63
N GLU A 93 -5.70 14.36 -1.50
CA GLU A 93 -5.59 14.00 -2.92
C GLU A 93 -5.11 12.55 -3.09
N LEU A 94 -4.03 12.17 -2.40
CA LEU A 94 -3.52 10.80 -2.43
C LEU A 94 -4.55 9.78 -1.94
N LEU A 95 -5.28 10.08 -0.86
CA LEU A 95 -6.32 9.19 -0.33
C LEU A 95 -7.51 9.05 -1.27
N VAL A 96 -7.91 10.11 -1.97
CA VAL A 96 -8.96 10.05 -3.01
C VAL A 96 -8.52 9.10 -4.13
N HIS A 97 -7.29 9.25 -4.63
CA HIS A 97 -6.77 8.35 -5.67
C HIS A 97 -6.66 6.89 -5.21
N LYS A 98 -6.30 6.63 -3.94
CA LYS A 98 -6.33 5.25 -3.41
C LYS A 98 -7.74 4.69 -3.39
N LEU A 99 -8.74 5.50 -2.99
CA LEU A 99 -10.12 5.07 -2.98
C LEU A 99 -10.63 4.75 -4.39
N GLU A 100 -10.30 5.59 -5.38
CA GLU A 100 -10.63 5.37 -6.79
C GLU A 100 -10.02 4.06 -7.32
N ALA A 101 -8.72 3.85 -7.09
CA ALA A 101 -8.04 2.63 -7.51
C ALA A 101 -8.60 1.36 -6.84
N ILE A 102 -8.95 1.43 -5.54
CA ILE A 102 -9.62 0.34 -4.85
C ILE A 102 -10.98 0.05 -5.48
N GLN A 103 -11.74 1.08 -5.82
CA GLN A 103 -13.06 0.91 -6.42
C GLN A 103 -12.98 0.28 -7.82
N GLU A 104 -11.95 0.60 -8.61
CA GLU A 104 -11.67 -0.06 -9.88
C GLU A 104 -11.30 -1.54 -9.69
N GLN A 105 -10.45 -1.85 -8.71
CA GLN A 105 -10.10 -3.23 -8.38
C GLN A 105 -11.31 -4.04 -7.94
N ILE A 106 -12.19 -3.47 -7.12
CA ILE A 106 -13.44 -4.12 -6.70
C ILE A 106 -14.28 -4.48 -7.93
N LYS A 107 -14.50 -3.53 -8.86
CA LYS A 107 -15.27 -3.78 -10.08
C LYS A 107 -14.66 -4.89 -10.92
N ALA A 108 -13.33 -4.89 -11.08
CA ALA A 108 -12.63 -5.93 -11.84
C ALA A 108 -12.77 -7.32 -11.16
N LEU A 109 -12.68 -7.37 -9.83
CA LEU A 109 -12.86 -8.59 -9.05
C LEU A 109 -14.31 -9.10 -9.08
N GLU A 110 -15.31 -8.22 -9.09
CA GLU A 110 -16.72 -8.56 -9.25
C GLU A 110 -17.00 -9.18 -10.63
N ILE A 111 -16.43 -8.61 -11.70
CA ILE A 111 -16.53 -9.17 -13.05
C ILE A 111 -15.90 -10.57 -13.10
N LEU A 112 -14.67 -10.71 -12.61
CA LEU A 112 -13.98 -12.00 -12.56
C LEU A 112 -14.75 -13.02 -11.73
N GLN A 113 -15.32 -12.61 -10.59
CA GLN A 113 -16.16 -13.47 -9.77
C GLN A 113 -17.37 -13.98 -10.57
N PHE A 114 -18.05 -13.10 -11.31
CA PHE A 114 -19.18 -13.48 -12.15
C PHE A 114 -18.78 -14.48 -13.25
N GLU A 115 -17.65 -14.24 -13.91
CA GLU A 115 -17.11 -15.16 -14.93
C GLU A 115 -16.82 -16.55 -14.33
N LEU A 116 -16.16 -16.60 -13.16
CA LEU A 116 -15.87 -17.84 -12.46
C LEU A 116 -17.16 -18.58 -12.04
N GLN A 117 -18.16 -17.86 -11.54
CA GLN A 117 -19.47 -18.45 -11.22
C GLN A 117 -20.15 -19.01 -12.47
N GLY A 118 -20.09 -18.30 -13.60
CA GLY A 118 -20.59 -18.75 -14.88
C GLY A 118 -19.96 -20.08 -15.31
N ILE A 119 -18.63 -20.14 -15.30
CA ILE A 119 -17.86 -21.35 -15.65
C ILE A 119 -18.25 -22.52 -14.73
N LEU A 120 -18.30 -22.30 -13.41
CA LEU A 120 -18.61 -23.36 -12.44
C LEU A 120 -20.06 -23.84 -12.56
N SER A 121 -21.01 -22.95 -12.90
CA SER A 121 -22.42 -23.32 -13.10
C SER A 121 -22.62 -24.19 -14.34
N GLY A 122 -21.81 -23.98 -15.38
CA GLY A 122 -21.83 -24.75 -16.63
C GLY A 122 -20.87 -25.94 -16.65
N TRP A 123 -20.25 -26.26 -15.51
CA TRP A 123 -19.19 -27.24 -15.41
C TRP A 123 -19.66 -28.66 -15.78
N GLN A 124 -18.87 -29.35 -16.59
CA GLN A 124 -19.12 -30.74 -16.96
C GLN A 124 -17.98 -31.62 -16.44
N ASP A 125 -18.30 -32.54 -15.53
CA ASP A 125 -17.33 -33.50 -14.96
C ASP A 125 -16.91 -34.60 -15.95
N SER A 126 -17.70 -34.83 -16.99
CA SER A 126 -17.40 -35.79 -18.05
C SER A 126 -17.74 -35.17 -19.41
N PRO A 127 -16.88 -34.27 -19.94
CA PRO A 127 -17.07 -33.69 -21.25
C PRO A 127 -16.91 -34.74 -22.35
N ASN A 128 -17.62 -34.56 -23.47
CA ASN A 128 -17.59 -35.49 -24.60
C ASN A 128 -16.16 -35.70 -25.15
N HIS A 129 -15.80 -36.95 -25.47
CA HIS A 129 -14.49 -37.36 -26.00
C HIS A 129 -14.02 -36.56 -27.21
N GLU A 130 -14.93 -36.15 -28.10
CA GLU A 130 -14.57 -35.35 -29.28
C GLU A 130 -14.06 -33.94 -28.90
N LYS A 131 -14.59 -33.34 -27.82
CA LYS A 131 -14.13 -32.05 -27.30
C LYS A 131 -12.81 -32.15 -26.55
N ILE A 132 -12.54 -33.31 -25.93
CA ILE A 132 -11.28 -33.60 -25.24
C ILE A 132 -10.10 -33.63 -26.23
N ALA A 133 -10.31 -34.12 -27.45
CA ALA A 133 -9.25 -34.18 -28.46
C ALA A 133 -8.84 -32.80 -29.02
N GLN A 134 -9.69 -31.77 -28.86
CA GLN A 134 -9.54 -30.46 -29.52
C GLN A 134 -9.21 -29.32 -28.55
N THR A 135 -9.24 -29.57 -27.24
CA THR A 135 -9.00 -28.55 -26.20
C THR A 135 -8.21 -29.14 -25.03
N ILE A 136 -7.51 -28.29 -24.28
CA ILE A 136 -6.84 -28.66 -23.03
C ILE A 136 -7.89 -28.87 -21.92
N CYS A 137 -8.89 -27.99 -21.83
CA CYS A 137 -10.02 -28.13 -20.94
C CYS A 137 -11.27 -27.51 -21.58
N PRO A 138 -12.26 -28.34 -21.97
CA PRO A 138 -13.51 -27.84 -22.54
C PRO A 138 -14.21 -26.83 -21.64
N ASN A 139 -14.23 -27.03 -20.32
CA ASN A 139 -14.94 -26.13 -19.40
C ASN A 139 -14.36 -24.70 -19.34
N ILE A 140 -13.08 -24.52 -19.69
CA ILE A 140 -12.40 -23.21 -19.68
C ILE A 140 -12.31 -22.61 -21.08
N GLN A 141 -12.10 -23.44 -22.10
CA GLN A 141 -11.88 -23.00 -23.47
C GLN A 141 -13.16 -22.94 -24.33
N LEU A 142 -14.32 -23.28 -23.76
CA LEU A 142 -15.61 -23.01 -24.40
C LEU A 142 -15.85 -21.50 -24.42
N GLU A 143 -16.02 -20.93 -25.62
CA GLU A 143 -16.37 -19.51 -25.77
C GLU A 143 -17.68 -19.22 -25.02
N LEU A 144 -17.60 -18.34 -24.02
CA LEU A 144 -18.72 -17.87 -23.19
C LEU A 144 -19.82 -17.12 -23.98
N GLY A 145 -19.65 -16.95 -25.30
CA GLY A 145 -20.51 -16.20 -26.21
C GLY A 145 -21.95 -16.70 -26.38
N ASN A 146 -22.38 -17.75 -25.66
CA ASN A 146 -23.72 -18.34 -25.78
C ASN A 146 -24.56 -18.39 -24.49
N LEU A 147 -24.05 -17.97 -23.33
CA LEU A 147 -24.86 -17.97 -22.10
C LEU A 147 -25.82 -16.77 -21.99
N GLY A 148 -25.55 -15.66 -22.68
CA GLY A 148 -26.49 -14.54 -22.79
C GLY A 148 -27.78 -14.87 -23.57
N ALA A 149 -27.77 -15.94 -24.39
CA ALA A 149 -28.91 -16.31 -25.23
C ALA A 149 -29.91 -17.27 -24.57
N LYS A 150 -29.58 -17.86 -23.41
CA LYS A 150 -30.41 -18.90 -22.77
C LYS A 150 -31.34 -18.39 -21.66
N LEU A 151 -31.18 -17.13 -21.22
CA LEU A 151 -32.04 -16.49 -20.22
C LEU A 151 -33.17 -15.62 -20.83
N ALA A 152 -33.23 -15.51 -22.17
CA ALA A 152 -34.25 -14.72 -22.88
C ALA A 152 -35.37 -15.56 -23.53
N LYS A 153 -35.50 -16.85 -23.14
CA LYS A 153 -36.60 -17.71 -23.60
C LYS A 153 -37.26 -18.38 -22.40
N THR A 154 -38.08 -17.63 -21.67
CA THR A 154 -39.16 -18.17 -20.83
C THR A 154 -40.33 -17.21 -20.90
#